data_AF-A0A7J4FL74-F1
#
_entry.id   AF-A0A7J4FL74-F1
#
_cell.length_a   1.000
_cell.length_b   1.000
_cell.length_c   1.000
_cell.angle_alpha   90.00
_cell.angle_beta   90.00
_cell.angle_gamma   90.00
#
_symmetry.space_group_name_H-M   'P 1'
#
loop_
_entity.id
_entity.type
_entity.pdbx_description
1 polymer ?
#
loop_
_entity_poly.entity_id
_entity_poly.type
_entity_poly.pdbx_seq_one_letter_code
_entity_poly.pdbx_strand_id
1 'polypeptide(L)'
;MNLLLILLPFLLLIIPFIPSIIEIFKKKDKGPREVPEQTIYEEPPELEISRLERARGDARAKVTGDIIRITGNVSIPDETEIRNHLMVQGNLKIGKKTHIYGSIKAFGDIDIDESSVIDGHVLSEGEVTIGCNCVVKGIVDSLKDIILKENAVVEAVSTEKTVKIGPNAKINRRILSGASIVTFPQEIKEGESVKLEEAVKLEEVKPLKPEIKEELPEVSAEPSLKPLPPPPVEEKPVVRGGEIPFEVLDSEVGHLYLYAPTRYGKTYLIRNYVIPRLIGKKKIVVIDGHREYPFEPYIVNYDKTIPNIENDLFKTFITFNIWGDLEGIIKGMINHVAQSKGHVSIRSNIVDSNVEKLIISEFLKRMTQVKWKTPILLIIEDADKYDVLSTVTRGRHAN
;
A
#
# COMPACT_ATOMS: atom_id res chain seq x y z
N MET A 1 -65.57 68.84 -19.98
CA MET A 1 -65.25 67.40 -19.93
C MET A 1 -64.58 67.14 -18.59
N ASN A 2 -65.11 66.22 -17.75
CA ASN A 2 -64.62 66.08 -16.37
C ASN A 2 -63.25 65.39 -16.34
N LEU A 3 -62.25 66.11 -15.82
CA LEU A 3 -60.86 65.62 -15.68
C LEU A 3 -60.78 64.30 -14.90
N LEU A 4 -61.65 64.13 -13.90
CA LEU A 4 -61.80 62.92 -13.09
C LEU A 4 -62.08 61.66 -13.94
N LEU A 5 -62.87 61.80 -15.01
CA LEU A 5 -63.24 60.68 -15.88
C LEU A 5 -62.08 60.23 -16.78
N ILE A 6 -61.15 61.15 -17.08
CA ILE A 6 -59.96 60.91 -17.91
C ILE A 6 -58.87 60.22 -17.09
N LEU A 7 -58.77 60.53 -15.78
CA LEU A 7 -57.79 59.94 -14.86
C LEU A 7 -58.21 58.56 -14.31
N LEU A 8 -59.51 58.24 -14.30
CA LEU A 8 -60.05 56.97 -13.79
C LEU A 8 -59.37 55.70 -14.38
N PRO A 9 -59.17 55.54 -15.70
CA PRO A 9 -58.49 54.35 -16.24
C PRO A 9 -57.02 54.25 -15.82
N PHE A 10 -56.31 55.38 -15.70
CA PHE A 10 -54.91 55.39 -15.23
C PHE A 10 -54.81 55.03 -13.75
N LEU A 11 -55.77 55.46 -12.93
CA LEU A 11 -55.84 55.08 -11.52
C LEU A 11 -56.08 53.57 -11.34
N LEU A 12 -56.99 52.98 -12.13
CA LEU A 12 -57.25 51.53 -12.16
C LEU A 12 -56.01 50.72 -12.56
N LEU A 13 -55.20 51.22 -13.51
CA LEU A 13 -53.98 50.56 -13.97
C LEU A 13 -52.89 50.47 -12.88
N ILE A 14 -52.89 51.39 -11.90
CA ILE A 14 -51.93 51.41 -10.78
C ILE A 14 -52.30 50.38 -9.70
N ILE A 15 -53.57 50.01 -9.54
CA ILE A 15 -54.06 49.11 -8.48
C ILE A 15 -53.26 47.80 -8.35
N PRO A 16 -53.00 47.00 -9.41
CA PRO A 16 -52.21 45.76 -9.28
C PRO A 16 -50.75 45.98 -8.85
N PHE A 17 -50.21 47.20 -8.98
CA PHE A 17 -48.85 47.55 -8.56
C PHE A 17 -48.78 48.15 -7.15
N ILE A 18 -49.92 48.45 -6.50
CA ILE A 18 -49.96 48.96 -5.12
C ILE A 18 -49.17 48.06 -4.14
N PRO A 19 -49.25 46.72 -4.17
CA PRO A 19 -48.46 45.87 -3.28
C PRO A 19 -46.95 46.07 -3.45
N SER A 20 -46.46 46.10 -4.69
CA SER A 20 -45.04 46.31 -5.00
C SER A 20 -44.56 47.72 -4.65
N ILE A 21 -45.41 48.73 -4.80
CA ILE A 21 -45.10 50.11 -4.38
C ILE A 21 -44.99 50.18 -2.84
N ILE A 22 -45.92 49.54 -2.11
CA ILE A 22 -45.86 49.41 -0.64
C ILE A 22 -44.59 48.66 -0.21
N GLU A 23 -44.20 47.61 -0.93
CA GLU A 23 -42.99 46.83 -0.66
C GLU A 23 -41.70 47.63 -0.91
N ILE A 24 -41.65 48.46 -1.96
CA ILE A 24 -40.53 49.39 -2.22
C ILE A 24 -40.36 50.42 -1.09
N PHE A 25 -41.46 50.89 -0.48
CA PHE A 25 -41.42 51.83 0.65
C PHE A 25 -41.28 51.17 2.03
N LYS A 26 -41.47 49.84 2.14
CA LYS A 26 -41.04 49.09 3.33
C LYS A 26 -39.52 49.04 3.35
N LYS A 27 -38.93 49.64 4.38
CA LYS A 27 -37.47 49.65 4.59
C LYS A 27 -36.95 48.20 4.60
N LYS A 28 -35.99 47.90 3.72
CA LYS A 28 -35.28 46.62 3.68
C LYS A 28 -34.75 46.25 5.07
N ASP A 29 -34.71 44.95 5.35
CA ASP A 29 -34.50 44.39 6.68
C ASP A 29 -33.32 45.01 7.43
N LYS A 30 -33.57 45.34 8.72
CA LYS A 30 -32.54 45.85 9.63
C LYS A 30 -31.66 44.70 10.14
N GLY A 31 -30.74 44.26 9.29
CA GLY A 31 -29.80 43.18 9.60
C GLY A 31 -30.39 41.78 9.35
N PRO A 32 -29.66 40.72 9.75
CA PRO A 32 -30.14 39.34 9.62
C PRO A 32 -31.43 39.15 10.42
N ARG A 33 -32.42 38.46 9.84
CA ARG A 33 -33.57 38.00 10.60
C ARG A 33 -33.14 36.83 11.49
N GLU A 34 -33.42 36.91 12.78
CA GLU A 34 -33.31 35.77 13.69
C GLU A 34 -34.30 34.69 13.23
N VAL A 35 -33.78 33.55 12.79
CA VAL A 35 -34.60 32.40 12.40
C VAL A 35 -34.91 31.61 13.67
N PRO A 36 -36.19 31.40 14.04
CA PRO A 36 -36.52 30.61 15.22
C PRO A 36 -36.11 29.15 14.99
N GLU A 37 -35.17 28.68 15.83
CA GLU A 37 -34.53 27.35 15.77
C GLU A 37 -35.53 26.20 15.69
N GLN A 38 -36.74 26.39 16.22
CA GLN A 38 -37.87 25.45 16.20
C GLN A 38 -38.39 25.05 14.81
N THR A 39 -37.86 25.64 13.72
CA THR A 39 -38.13 25.22 12.34
C THR A 39 -36.97 24.50 11.66
N ILE A 40 -35.83 24.38 12.32
CA ILE A 40 -34.67 23.63 11.83
C ILE A 40 -34.73 22.20 12.39
N TYR A 41 -35.52 21.35 11.73
CA TYR A 41 -35.34 19.92 11.83
C TYR A 41 -34.14 19.53 10.96
N GLU A 42 -32.96 19.42 11.56
CA GLU A 42 -31.90 18.61 10.98
C GLU A 42 -32.35 17.14 11.04
N GLU A 43 -33.09 16.70 10.03
CA GLU A 43 -33.06 15.28 9.67
C GLU A 43 -31.61 14.98 9.26
N PRO A 44 -30.85 14.17 10.03
CA PRO A 44 -29.50 13.82 9.64
C PRO A 44 -29.61 13.09 8.30
N PRO A 45 -28.95 13.56 7.23
CA PRO A 45 -29.18 13.01 5.91
C PRO A 45 -28.89 11.51 5.94
N GLU A 46 -29.86 10.69 5.51
CA GLU A 46 -29.81 9.23 5.59
C GLU A 46 -28.87 8.65 4.51
N LEU A 47 -27.62 9.11 4.58
CA LEU A 47 -26.50 8.61 3.84
C LEU A 47 -26.22 7.20 4.32
N GLU A 48 -26.24 6.23 3.40
CA GLU A 48 -25.60 4.93 3.59
C GLU A 48 -24.07 5.11 3.69
N ILE A 49 -23.61 5.70 4.80
CA ILE A 49 -22.20 5.79 5.15
C ILE A 49 -21.71 4.35 5.30
N SER A 50 -21.03 3.87 4.24
CA SER A 50 -20.40 2.56 4.20
C SER A 50 -19.67 2.27 5.51
N ARG A 51 -19.73 1.03 5.99
CA ARG A 51 -19.05 0.61 7.22
C ARG A 51 -17.56 1.00 7.23
N LEU A 52 -16.94 1.09 6.06
CA LEU A 52 -15.57 1.59 5.89
C LEU A 52 -15.41 3.09 6.18
N GLU A 53 -16.33 3.95 5.72
CA GLU A 53 -16.29 5.38 6.05
C GLU A 53 -16.70 5.65 7.50
N ARG A 54 -17.62 4.87 8.08
CA ARG A 54 -17.89 4.94 9.51
C ARG A 54 -16.64 4.57 10.31
N ALA A 55 -16.00 3.43 10.00
CA ALA A 55 -14.74 3.04 10.64
C ALA A 55 -13.59 4.04 10.41
N ARG A 56 -13.54 4.74 9.27
CA ARG A 56 -12.59 5.85 9.01
C ARG A 56 -12.92 7.09 9.84
N GLY A 57 -14.20 7.41 10.02
CA GLY A 57 -14.67 8.45 10.93
C GLY A 57 -14.31 8.14 12.37
N ASP A 58 -14.63 6.95 12.85
CA ASP A 58 -14.30 6.45 14.19
C ASP A 58 -12.79 6.42 14.44
N ALA A 59 -12.00 6.04 13.43
CA ALA A 59 -10.54 6.07 13.49
C ALA A 59 -10.00 7.51 13.58
N ARG A 60 -10.52 8.45 12.78
CA ARG A 60 -10.16 9.88 12.88
C ARG A 60 -10.57 10.47 14.23
N ALA A 61 -11.75 10.14 14.74
CA ALA A 61 -12.26 10.60 16.04
C ALA A 61 -11.48 10.04 17.24
N LYS A 62 -10.76 8.92 17.07
CA LYS A 62 -9.84 8.36 18.08
C LYS A 62 -8.41 8.90 18.02
N VAL A 63 -8.03 9.68 17.00
CA VAL A 63 -6.73 10.37 16.95
C VAL A 63 -6.81 11.66 17.77
N THR A 64 -6.86 11.51 19.09
CA THR A 64 -6.96 12.62 20.04
C THR A 64 -5.58 13.24 20.30
N GLY A 65 -5.01 13.93 19.30
CA GLY A 65 -3.78 14.70 19.46
C GLY A 65 -3.24 15.26 18.16
N ASP A 66 -2.87 16.55 18.15
CA ASP A 66 -2.15 17.16 17.03
C ASP A 66 -0.78 16.52 16.81
N ILE A 67 -0.24 16.67 15.60
CA ILE A 67 1.10 16.17 15.24
C ILE A 67 2.13 17.27 15.44
N ILE A 68 2.92 17.18 16.51
CA ILE A 68 4.09 18.02 16.76
C ILE A 68 5.21 17.57 15.82
N ARG A 69 5.62 18.47 14.92
CA ARG A 69 6.74 18.27 13.99
C ARG A 69 7.95 19.05 14.47
N ILE A 70 9.11 18.41 14.54
CA ILE A 70 10.35 19.02 15.02
C ILE A 70 11.48 18.75 14.02
N THR A 71 12.12 19.82 13.55
CA THR A 71 13.25 19.78 12.63
C THR A 71 14.56 19.67 13.43
N GLY A 72 15.27 18.56 13.27
CA GLY A 72 16.51 18.25 13.99
C GLY A 72 16.32 17.31 15.18
N ASN A 73 17.35 17.23 16.04
CA ASN A 73 17.39 16.34 17.20
C ASN A 73 16.57 16.90 18.37
N VAL A 74 16.00 16.01 19.18
CA VAL A 74 15.13 16.35 20.32
C VAL A 74 15.51 15.55 21.56
N SER A 75 15.46 16.19 22.73
CA SER A 75 15.49 15.53 24.03
C SER A 75 14.29 15.99 24.84
N ILE A 76 13.40 15.06 25.18
CA ILE A 76 12.30 15.28 26.13
C ILE A 76 12.89 15.04 27.54
N PRO A 77 12.67 15.94 28.52
CA PRO A 77 13.17 15.74 29.89
C PRO A 77 12.36 14.68 30.65
N ASP A 78 12.91 14.21 31.77
CA ASP A 78 12.25 13.26 32.67
C ASP A 78 10.87 13.77 33.14
N GLU A 79 9.98 12.84 33.48
CA GLU A 79 8.64 13.09 34.06
C GLU A 79 7.71 13.96 33.20
N THR A 80 7.91 13.97 31.88
CA THR A 80 7.06 14.72 30.93
C THR A 80 5.78 13.95 30.55
N GLU A 81 4.67 14.66 30.34
CA GLU A 81 3.43 14.13 29.76
C GLU A 81 3.19 14.74 28.35
N ILE A 82 2.98 13.91 27.33
CA ILE A 82 2.75 14.35 25.94
C ILE A 82 1.51 13.67 25.35
N ARG A 83 0.46 14.46 25.08
CA ARG A 83 -0.80 13.99 24.49
C ARG A 83 -0.80 13.94 22.95
N ASN A 84 0.28 14.36 22.34
CA ASN A 84 0.41 14.59 20.91
C ASN A 84 1.20 13.48 20.20
N HIS A 85 1.01 13.38 18.89
CA HIS A 85 1.88 12.57 18.04
C HIS A 85 3.19 13.32 17.79
N LEU A 86 4.33 12.62 17.86
CA LEU A 86 5.66 13.20 17.66
C LEU A 86 6.23 12.80 16.29
N MET A 87 6.76 13.77 15.56
CA MET A 87 7.48 13.56 14.29
C MET A 87 8.78 14.36 14.28
N VAL A 88 9.91 13.67 14.49
CA VAL A 88 11.23 14.28 14.74
C VAL A 88 12.19 13.96 13.59
N GLN A 89 12.73 14.98 12.92
CA GLN A 89 13.60 14.78 11.74
C GLN A 89 15.06 14.39 12.08
N GLY A 90 15.42 14.35 13.36
CA GLY A 90 16.69 13.82 13.84
C GLY A 90 16.51 12.73 14.90
N ASN A 91 17.50 12.56 15.76
CA ASN A 91 17.46 11.64 16.89
C ASN A 91 16.50 12.14 17.98
N LEU A 92 15.82 11.23 18.66
CA LEU A 92 14.90 11.51 19.75
C LEU A 92 15.32 10.79 21.04
N LYS A 93 15.68 11.56 22.06
CA LYS A 93 15.85 11.07 23.44
C LYS A 93 14.59 11.37 24.26
N ILE A 94 14.16 10.41 25.07
CA ILE A 94 12.98 10.54 25.93
C ILE A 94 13.39 10.21 27.36
N GLY A 95 13.29 11.20 28.25
CA GLY A 95 13.65 11.08 29.65
C GLY A 95 12.78 10.10 30.44
N LYS A 96 13.24 9.76 31.64
CA LYS A 96 12.67 8.72 32.52
C LYS A 96 11.24 9.02 32.92
N LYS A 97 10.42 7.98 33.09
CA LYS A 97 9.01 8.05 33.50
C LYS A 97 8.11 8.92 32.60
N THR A 98 8.52 9.19 31.36
CA THR A 98 7.72 10.01 30.43
C THR A 98 6.49 9.22 29.95
N HIS A 99 5.32 9.85 29.88
CA HIS A 99 4.11 9.24 29.30
C HIS A 99 3.72 9.96 28.00
N ILE A 100 3.72 9.23 26.90
CA ILE A 100 3.33 9.70 25.56
C ILE A 100 2.09 8.94 25.10
N TYR A 101 0.96 9.64 24.99
CA TYR A 101 -0.30 9.04 24.54
C TYR A 101 -0.35 8.84 23.02
N GLY A 102 0.40 9.65 22.27
CA GLY A 102 0.49 9.57 20.81
C GLY A 102 1.50 8.53 20.31
N SER A 103 1.50 8.32 18.99
CA SER A 103 2.59 7.60 18.31
C SER A 103 3.80 8.52 18.07
N ILE A 104 4.97 7.92 18.04
CA ILE A 104 6.27 8.55 17.88
C ILE A 104 6.89 8.11 16.57
N LYS A 105 7.42 9.06 15.80
CA LYS A 105 8.24 8.82 14.61
C LYS A 105 9.53 9.64 14.67
N ALA A 106 10.68 8.99 14.48
CA ALA A 106 11.96 9.66 14.27
C ALA A 106 12.62 9.25 12.94
N PHE A 107 13.32 10.18 12.30
CA PHE A 107 14.21 9.91 11.16
C PHE A 107 15.65 9.62 11.62
N GLY A 108 15.97 9.89 12.89
CA GLY A 108 17.20 9.47 13.56
C GLY A 108 16.95 8.32 14.54
N ASP A 109 17.92 8.08 15.43
CA ASP A 109 17.83 7.05 16.47
C ASP A 109 16.88 7.45 17.61
N ILE A 110 16.17 6.48 18.21
CA ILE A 110 15.25 6.67 19.34
C ILE A 110 15.82 6.00 20.59
N ASP A 111 15.93 6.77 21.68
CA ASP A 111 16.41 6.31 22.99
C ASP A 111 15.39 6.68 24.06
N ILE A 112 14.63 5.69 24.53
CA ILE A 112 13.54 5.85 25.51
C ILE A 112 14.05 5.37 26.86
N ASP A 113 14.23 6.29 27.80
CA ASP A 113 14.79 5.98 29.12
C ASP A 113 13.74 5.40 30.10
N GLU A 114 14.23 4.83 31.19
CA GLU A 114 13.56 3.96 32.16
C GLU A 114 12.12 4.32 32.56
N SER A 115 11.28 3.29 32.72
CA SER A 115 9.90 3.36 33.22
C SER A 115 8.94 4.26 32.42
N SER A 116 9.28 4.60 31.18
CA SER A 116 8.45 5.41 30.29
C SER A 116 7.32 4.60 29.63
N VAL A 117 6.19 5.24 29.38
CA VAL A 117 4.97 4.62 28.82
C VAL A 117 4.59 5.29 27.50
N ILE A 118 4.38 4.50 26.46
CA ILE A 118 3.98 4.98 25.13
C ILE A 118 2.72 4.20 24.72
N ASP A 119 1.60 4.90 24.58
CA ASP A 119 0.32 4.27 24.21
C ASP A 119 0.21 4.02 22.69
N GLY A 120 0.93 4.82 21.89
CA GLY A 120 1.01 4.69 20.45
C GLY A 120 2.12 3.77 19.94
N HIS A 121 2.40 3.88 18.64
CA HIS A 121 3.48 3.17 17.95
C HIS A 121 4.81 3.93 18.05
N VAL A 122 5.93 3.24 17.91
CA VAL A 122 7.28 3.84 17.85
C VAL A 122 7.92 3.42 16.52
N LEU A 123 8.20 4.39 15.64
CA LEU A 123 8.79 4.14 14.32
C LEU A 123 10.10 4.92 14.15
N SER A 124 11.13 4.25 13.67
CA SER A 124 12.49 4.78 13.59
C SER A 124 13.20 4.42 12.29
N GLU A 125 13.92 5.38 11.72
CA GLU A 125 14.90 5.13 10.66
C GLU A 125 16.31 4.91 11.25
N GLY A 126 16.51 5.29 12.52
CA GLY A 126 17.67 4.94 13.35
C GLY A 126 17.48 3.73 14.26
N GLU A 127 18.43 3.46 15.15
CA GLU A 127 18.36 2.40 16.15
C GLU A 127 17.31 2.75 17.23
N VAL A 128 16.61 1.74 17.75
CA VAL A 128 15.61 1.95 18.82
C VAL A 128 16.07 1.26 20.10
N THR A 129 16.33 2.04 21.14
CA THR A 129 16.56 1.54 22.50
C THR A 129 15.33 1.81 23.37
N ILE A 130 14.75 0.73 23.89
CA ILE A 130 13.65 0.75 24.87
C ILE A 130 14.22 0.48 26.26
N GLY A 131 14.06 1.43 27.17
CA GLY A 131 14.57 1.43 28.55
C GLY A 131 14.01 0.33 29.45
N CYS A 132 14.62 0.17 30.62
CA CYS A 132 14.18 -0.84 31.59
C CYS A 132 12.78 -0.49 32.13
N ASN A 133 11.92 -1.49 32.27
CA ASN A 133 10.52 -1.37 32.70
C ASN A 133 9.63 -0.47 31.81
N CYS A 134 10.08 -0.09 30.60
CA CYS A 134 9.27 0.73 29.69
C CYS A 134 8.15 -0.09 29.03
N VAL A 135 7.03 0.57 28.70
CA VAL A 135 5.83 -0.08 28.14
C VAL A 135 5.40 0.61 26.84
N VAL A 136 5.41 -0.10 25.72
CA VAL A 136 4.91 0.38 24.42
C VAL A 136 3.68 -0.43 23.99
N LYS A 137 2.50 0.19 24.01
CA LYS A 137 1.23 -0.48 23.66
C LYS A 137 0.99 -0.57 22.14
N GLY A 138 1.83 0.07 21.34
CA GLY A 138 1.87 -0.08 19.88
C GLY A 138 3.00 -0.98 19.38
N ILE A 139 3.22 -0.93 18.06
CA ILE A 139 4.32 -1.63 17.39
C ILE A 139 5.59 -0.79 17.49
N VAL A 140 6.75 -1.44 17.73
CA VAL A 140 8.08 -0.85 17.57
C VAL A 140 8.68 -1.28 16.24
N ASP A 141 9.03 -0.33 15.39
CA ASP A 141 9.50 -0.55 14.00
C ASP A 141 10.80 0.22 13.73
N SER A 142 11.80 -0.43 13.10
CA SER A 142 13.16 0.12 12.93
C SER A 142 13.89 -0.40 11.68
N LEU A 143 14.54 0.50 10.94
CA LEU A 143 15.48 0.14 9.86
C LEU A 143 16.87 -0.30 10.37
N LYS A 144 17.15 -0.11 11.67
CA LYS A 144 18.36 -0.60 12.34
C LYS A 144 17.98 -1.61 13.43
N ASP A 145 18.92 -1.91 14.33
CA ASP A 145 18.65 -2.77 15.47
C ASP A 145 17.54 -2.21 16.37
N ILE A 146 16.92 -3.12 17.13
CA ILE A 146 16.00 -2.81 18.23
C ILE A 146 16.53 -3.46 19.49
N ILE A 147 16.77 -2.66 20.53
CA ILE A 147 17.24 -3.11 21.84
C ILE A 147 16.11 -2.93 22.86
N LEU A 148 15.59 -4.04 23.37
CA LEU A 148 14.70 -4.04 24.54
C LEU A 148 15.54 -4.31 25.78
N LYS A 149 15.60 -3.38 26.74
CA LYS A 149 16.26 -3.60 28.04
C LYS A 149 15.37 -4.40 29.01
N GLU A 150 15.83 -4.59 30.24
CA GLU A 150 15.19 -5.47 31.23
C GLU A 150 13.72 -5.13 31.50
N ASN A 151 12.86 -6.15 31.57
CA ASN A 151 11.42 -6.05 31.83
C ASN A 151 10.62 -5.14 30.85
N ALA A 152 11.21 -4.71 29.72
CA ALA A 152 10.51 -3.89 28.72
C ALA A 152 9.35 -4.68 28.09
N VAL A 153 8.18 -4.06 27.94
CA VAL A 153 6.97 -4.70 27.40
C VAL A 153 6.52 -3.96 26.13
N VAL A 154 6.39 -4.69 25.02
CA VAL A 154 5.95 -4.14 23.73
C VAL A 154 4.91 -5.05 23.06
N GLU A 155 3.97 -4.52 22.28
CA GLU A 155 2.96 -5.36 21.62
C GLU A 155 3.55 -6.18 20.46
N ALA A 156 4.35 -5.56 19.60
CA ALA A 156 5.04 -6.23 18.49
C ALA A 156 6.31 -5.48 18.10
N VAL A 157 7.24 -6.20 17.48
CA VAL A 157 8.55 -5.70 17.04
C VAL A 157 8.78 -6.02 15.57
N SER A 158 9.34 -5.07 14.81
CA SER A 158 9.63 -5.18 13.39
C SER A 158 10.97 -4.50 13.06
N THR A 159 11.90 -5.24 12.44
CA THR A 159 13.18 -4.70 11.96
C THR A 159 13.76 -5.53 10.83
N GLU A 160 14.51 -4.89 9.93
CA GLU A 160 15.33 -5.56 8.92
C GLU A 160 16.63 -6.15 9.48
N LYS A 161 17.08 -5.70 10.66
CA LYS A 161 18.35 -6.10 11.28
C LYS A 161 18.10 -6.95 12.52
N THR A 162 18.74 -6.64 13.66
CA THR A 162 18.70 -7.51 14.83
C THR A 162 17.78 -7.01 15.95
N VAL A 163 17.03 -7.93 16.56
CA VAL A 163 16.29 -7.65 17.80
C VAL A 163 17.11 -8.19 18.96
N LYS A 164 17.61 -7.31 19.83
CA LYS A 164 18.34 -7.63 21.05
C LYS A 164 17.37 -7.56 22.22
N ILE A 165 17.11 -8.69 22.88
CA ILE A 165 16.08 -8.84 23.92
C ILE A 165 16.77 -9.07 25.26
N GLY A 166 16.63 -8.11 26.17
CA GLY A 166 17.13 -8.18 27.54
C GLY A 166 16.30 -9.12 28.44
N PRO A 167 16.79 -9.40 29.66
CA PRO A 167 16.11 -10.32 30.57
C PRO A 167 14.67 -9.87 30.87
N ASN A 168 13.75 -10.84 30.95
CA ASN A 168 12.34 -10.64 31.26
C ASN A 168 11.53 -9.71 30.32
N ALA A 169 12.12 -9.19 29.24
CA ALA A 169 11.41 -8.39 28.25
C ALA A 169 10.34 -9.22 27.52
N LYS A 170 9.20 -8.60 27.19
CA LYS A 170 8.00 -9.28 26.67
C LYS A 170 7.54 -8.63 25.37
N ILE A 171 7.26 -9.48 24.37
CA ILE A 171 6.68 -9.09 23.09
C ILE A 171 5.38 -9.87 22.92
N ASN A 172 4.24 -9.18 23.02
CA ASN A 172 2.95 -9.85 23.24
C ASN A 172 2.36 -10.56 22.00
N ARG A 173 2.72 -10.13 20.77
CA ARG A 173 2.13 -10.67 19.52
C ARG A 173 3.14 -11.27 18.55
N ARG A 174 3.99 -10.44 17.94
CA ARG A 174 4.85 -10.86 16.83
C ARG A 174 6.22 -10.17 16.89
N ILE A 175 7.24 -10.95 16.54
CA ILE A 175 8.58 -10.46 16.24
C ILE A 175 8.79 -10.64 14.73
N LEU A 176 9.29 -9.61 14.07
CA LEU A 176 9.84 -9.63 12.72
C LEU A 176 11.28 -9.13 12.79
N SER A 177 12.20 -9.92 12.25
CA SER A 177 13.64 -9.64 12.18
C SER A 177 14.15 -10.14 10.84
N GLY A 178 14.82 -9.27 10.06
CA GLY A 178 15.42 -9.64 8.79
C GLY A 178 16.77 -10.35 8.92
N ALA A 179 17.50 -10.15 10.02
CA ALA A 179 18.80 -10.79 10.27
C ALA A 179 18.78 -11.81 11.44
N SER A 180 18.65 -11.35 12.70
CA SER A 180 18.82 -12.19 13.89
C SER A 180 18.03 -11.71 15.10
N ILE A 181 17.51 -12.64 15.90
CA ILE A 181 16.99 -12.36 17.25
C ILE A 181 18.02 -12.85 18.27
N VAL A 182 18.46 -11.98 19.17
CA VAL A 182 19.48 -12.25 20.18
C VAL A 182 18.90 -12.00 21.57
N THR A 183 18.68 -13.05 22.34
CA THR A 183 18.31 -12.95 23.76
C THR A 183 19.57 -12.90 24.62
N PHE A 184 19.71 -11.87 25.46
CA PHE A 184 20.74 -11.88 26.50
C PHE A 184 20.38 -12.94 27.57
N PRO A 185 21.33 -13.76 28.03
CA PRO A 185 21.11 -14.66 29.16
C PRO A 185 20.65 -13.88 30.39
N GLN A 186 19.78 -14.48 31.21
CA GLN A 186 19.61 -14.03 32.58
C GLN A 186 20.94 -14.26 33.32
N GLU A 187 21.48 -13.21 33.94
CA GLU A 187 22.39 -13.40 35.07
C GLU A 187 21.58 -14.03 36.21
N ILE A 188 21.68 -15.35 36.34
CA ILE A 188 21.11 -16.09 37.46
C ILE A 188 21.86 -15.60 38.71
N LYS A 189 21.20 -14.77 39.52
CA LYS A 189 21.68 -14.42 40.86
C LYS A 189 21.59 -15.67 41.72
N GLU A 190 22.70 -16.39 41.87
CA GLU A 190 22.82 -17.54 42.77
C GLU A 190 22.37 -17.11 44.17
N GLY A 191 21.22 -17.61 44.63
CA GLY A 191 20.52 -16.93 45.71
C GLY A 191 19.40 -17.69 46.44
N GLU A 192 19.03 -18.91 46.05
CA GLU A 192 18.21 -19.77 46.92
C GLU A 192 18.42 -21.26 46.62
N SER A 193 18.49 -22.08 47.67
CA SER A 193 18.95 -23.47 47.57
C SER A 193 17.85 -24.48 47.88
N VAL A 194 17.68 -25.45 46.99
CA VAL A 194 16.99 -26.72 47.29
C VAL A 194 17.85 -27.86 46.78
N LYS A 195 18.28 -28.74 47.69
CA LYS A 195 19.01 -29.97 47.37
C LYS A 195 18.06 -31.07 46.91
N LEU A 196 18.53 -31.96 46.03
CA LEU A 196 18.23 -33.39 46.09
C LEU A 196 19.25 -34.20 45.25
N GLU A 197 19.89 -35.19 45.87
CA GLU A 197 20.81 -36.19 45.29
C GLU A 197 20.00 -37.40 44.73
N GLU A 198 20.45 -38.29 43.83
CA GLU A 198 21.69 -38.37 43.00
C GLU A 198 21.30 -38.42 41.47
N ALA A 199 21.48 -39.41 40.57
CA ALA A 199 22.15 -40.72 40.60
C ALA A 199 22.71 -41.23 39.24
N VAL A 200 23.84 -41.96 39.27
CA VAL A 200 24.36 -42.94 38.27
C VAL A 200 24.79 -42.47 36.86
N LYS A 201 26.11 -42.21 36.75
CA LYS A 201 27.10 -42.68 35.71
C LYS A 201 26.81 -42.58 34.20
N LEU A 202 27.54 -41.64 33.58
CA LEU A 202 28.66 -41.86 32.62
C LEU A 202 28.80 -43.20 31.88
N GLU A 203 28.98 -43.12 30.55
CA GLU A 203 30.25 -43.53 29.90
C GLU A 203 30.44 -42.80 28.54
N GLU A 204 31.70 -42.59 28.10
CA GLU A 204 32.06 -41.80 26.91
C GLU A 204 32.64 -42.67 25.78
N VAL A 205 32.28 -42.41 24.51
CA VAL A 205 33.16 -42.70 23.36
C VAL A 205 33.03 -41.62 22.27
N LYS A 206 34.17 -41.11 21.80
CA LYS A 206 34.37 -40.27 20.60
C LYS A 206 35.82 -40.44 20.13
N PRO A 207 36.17 -40.11 18.88
CA PRO A 207 35.47 -40.32 17.60
C PRO A 207 36.40 -41.06 16.61
N LEU A 208 36.06 -41.15 15.31
CA LEU A 208 36.98 -40.85 14.17
C LEU A 208 36.38 -41.15 12.77
N LYS A 209 37.07 -40.64 11.74
CA LYS A 209 36.86 -40.73 10.27
C LYS A 209 38.22 -40.38 9.60
N PRO A 210 38.48 -40.59 8.29
CA PRO A 210 37.76 -41.40 7.28
C PRO A 210 38.68 -42.25 6.33
N GLU A 211 38.04 -42.97 5.39
CA GLU A 211 38.44 -43.13 3.96
C GLU A 211 39.55 -44.08 3.41
N ILE A 212 39.28 -44.54 2.16
CA ILE A 212 40.18 -44.90 1.02
C ILE A 212 40.57 -46.39 0.71
N LYS A 213 40.03 -46.86 -0.45
CA LYS A 213 40.53 -47.83 -1.49
C LYS A 213 40.71 -49.34 -1.16
N GLU A 214 40.13 -50.25 -1.99
CA GLU A 214 40.71 -51.10 -3.09
C GLU A 214 41.67 -52.20 -2.55
N GLU A 215 41.64 -53.48 -2.92
CA GLU A 215 41.31 -54.14 -4.22
C GLU A 215 40.76 -55.60 -4.05
N LEU A 216 40.52 -56.37 -5.13
CA LEU A 216 39.98 -57.76 -5.16
C LEU A 216 41.08 -58.81 -5.45
N PRO A 217 40.93 -60.11 -5.06
CA PRO A 217 40.56 -61.15 -6.06
C PRO A 217 39.85 -62.46 -5.56
N GLU A 218 39.05 -63.08 -6.46
CA GLU A 218 38.91 -64.54 -6.74
C GLU A 218 38.48 -65.57 -5.62
N VAL A 219 37.85 -66.75 -5.87
CA VAL A 219 37.20 -67.40 -7.04
C VAL A 219 36.30 -68.58 -6.55
N SER A 220 35.17 -68.90 -7.21
CA SER A 220 34.78 -70.30 -7.58
C SER A 220 33.37 -70.48 -8.21
N ALA A 221 33.35 -71.18 -9.34
CA ALA A 221 32.30 -72.04 -9.92
C ALA A 221 30.79 -71.70 -9.80
N GLU A 222 30.20 -71.29 -10.93
CA GLU A 222 28.76 -71.31 -11.23
C GLU A 222 28.31 -72.74 -11.68
N PRO A 223 26.99 -73.07 -11.80
CA PRO A 223 26.27 -72.65 -13.00
C PRO A 223 24.76 -72.33 -12.87
N SER A 224 24.30 -71.41 -13.72
CA SER A 224 22.97 -71.34 -14.35
C SER A 224 21.76 -70.89 -13.52
N LEU A 225 21.26 -69.69 -13.86
CA LEU A 225 19.83 -69.38 -13.90
C LEU A 225 19.53 -68.52 -15.14
N LYS A 226 18.24 -68.38 -15.47
CA LYS A 226 17.78 -67.86 -16.79
C LYS A 226 17.95 -66.34 -16.92
N PRO A 227 18.04 -65.79 -18.16
CA PRO A 227 18.14 -64.35 -18.38
C PRO A 227 17.01 -63.56 -17.71
N LEU A 228 17.37 -62.52 -16.97
CA LEU A 228 16.43 -61.54 -16.44
C LEU A 228 15.83 -60.70 -17.58
N PRO A 229 14.56 -60.29 -17.49
CA PRO A 229 13.97 -59.38 -18.48
C PRO A 229 14.67 -58.01 -18.45
N PRO A 230 14.63 -57.25 -19.56
CA PRO A 230 15.17 -55.89 -19.58
C PRO A 230 14.48 -55.00 -18.53
N PRO A 231 15.17 -53.98 -18.00
CA PRO A 231 14.57 -53.06 -17.04
C PRO A 231 13.35 -52.37 -17.66
N PRO A 232 12.30 -52.07 -16.87
CA PRO A 232 11.13 -51.37 -17.36
C PRO A 232 11.57 -50.01 -17.94
N VAL A 233 11.07 -49.69 -19.13
CA VAL A 233 11.22 -48.34 -19.69
C VAL A 233 10.53 -47.39 -18.74
N GLU A 234 11.27 -46.40 -18.22
CA GLU A 234 10.64 -45.26 -17.56
C GLU A 234 9.79 -44.52 -18.60
N GLU A 235 8.48 -44.77 -18.57
CA GLU A 235 7.53 -43.91 -19.26
C GLU A 235 7.71 -42.49 -18.74
N LYS A 236 8.26 -41.61 -19.59
CA LYS A 236 8.23 -40.16 -19.35
C LYS A 236 6.82 -39.82 -18.87
N PRO A 237 6.65 -39.18 -17.70
CA PRO A 237 5.38 -39.13 -17.01
C PRO A 237 4.32 -38.63 -17.99
N VAL A 238 3.34 -39.50 -18.29
CA VAL A 238 2.31 -39.20 -19.29
C VAL A 238 1.64 -37.91 -18.86
N VAL A 239 1.92 -36.83 -19.59
CA VAL A 239 1.30 -35.53 -19.38
C VAL A 239 -0.17 -35.77 -19.62
N ARG A 240 -0.93 -35.89 -18.52
CA ARG A 240 -2.36 -36.16 -18.59
C ARG A 240 -2.97 -35.00 -19.38
N GLY A 241 -3.45 -35.32 -20.57
CA GLY A 241 -4.25 -34.43 -21.40
C GLY A 241 -5.62 -34.20 -20.80
N GLY A 242 -5.67 -33.73 -19.55
CA GLY A 242 -6.66 -32.71 -19.24
C GLY A 242 -6.28 -31.52 -20.10
N GLU A 243 -7.19 -31.13 -20.99
CA GLU A 243 -7.09 -29.82 -21.61
C GLU A 243 -6.99 -28.82 -20.47
N ILE A 244 -5.87 -28.10 -20.39
CA ILE A 244 -5.87 -26.83 -19.67
C ILE A 244 -7.02 -26.06 -20.33
N PRO A 245 -8.02 -25.56 -19.57
CA PRO A 245 -9.04 -24.71 -20.15
C PRO A 245 -8.37 -23.40 -20.54
N PHE A 246 -7.75 -23.39 -21.72
CA PHE A 246 -7.59 -22.23 -22.55
C PHE A 246 -9.01 -21.80 -22.90
N GLU A 247 -9.59 -21.03 -21.99
CA GLU A 247 -10.75 -20.21 -22.24
C GLU A 247 -10.54 -19.57 -23.61
N VAL A 248 -11.43 -19.88 -24.55
CA VAL A 248 -11.29 -19.42 -25.93
C VAL A 248 -11.68 -17.95 -25.92
N LEU A 249 -10.69 -17.11 -25.58
CA LEU A 249 -10.82 -15.67 -25.37
C LEU A 249 -11.32 -15.01 -26.65
N ASP A 250 -12.64 -14.93 -26.78
CA ASP A 250 -13.29 -14.28 -27.91
C ASP A 250 -12.95 -12.79 -27.87
N SER A 251 -12.05 -12.41 -28.78
CA SER A 251 -11.56 -11.04 -28.92
C SER A 251 -12.63 -10.02 -29.30
N GLU A 252 -13.87 -10.43 -29.57
CA GLU A 252 -15.01 -9.55 -29.84
C GLU A 252 -15.88 -9.34 -28.60
N VAL A 253 -15.96 -10.33 -27.70
CA VAL A 253 -16.67 -10.26 -26.41
C VAL A 253 -16.02 -9.23 -25.45
N GLY A 254 -16.81 -8.74 -24.49
CA GLY A 254 -16.34 -7.87 -23.40
C GLY A 254 -16.09 -6.40 -23.79
N HIS A 255 -16.17 -5.52 -22.79
CA HIS A 255 -15.87 -4.10 -22.95
C HIS A 255 -14.36 -3.81 -22.99
N LEU A 256 -13.52 -4.74 -22.55
CA LEU A 256 -12.06 -4.63 -22.56
C LEU A 256 -11.47 -5.99 -22.94
N TYR A 257 -10.59 -6.00 -23.94
CA TYR A 257 -9.74 -7.15 -24.29
C TYR A 257 -8.27 -6.71 -24.17
N LEU A 258 -7.42 -7.56 -23.60
CA LEU A 258 -6.05 -7.22 -23.23
C LEU A 258 -5.03 -8.10 -23.95
N TYR A 259 -3.97 -7.48 -24.49
CA TYR A 259 -2.87 -8.20 -25.14
C TYR A 259 -1.50 -7.67 -24.68
N ALA A 260 -0.70 -8.53 -24.06
CA ALA A 260 0.44 -8.15 -23.25
C ALA A 260 1.76 -8.82 -23.71
N PRO A 261 2.43 -8.31 -24.76
CA PRO A 261 3.75 -8.79 -25.18
C PRO A 261 4.84 -8.46 -24.15
N THR A 262 5.67 -9.45 -23.86
CA THR A 262 6.87 -9.38 -23.00
C THR A 262 8.19 -9.48 -23.77
N ARG A 263 8.14 -9.34 -25.11
CA ARG A 263 9.32 -9.39 -26.00
C ARG A 263 9.08 -8.57 -27.26
N TYR A 264 10.08 -7.77 -27.62
CA TYR A 264 10.23 -7.11 -28.91
C TYR A 264 9.97 -8.07 -30.09
N GLY A 265 9.36 -7.57 -31.17
CA GLY A 265 8.94 -8.37 -32.32
C GLY A 265 7.55 -9.04 -32.18
N LYS A 266 7.03 -9.27 -30.95
CA LYS A 266 5.59 -9.58 -30.79
C LYS A 266 4.72 -8.39 -31.23
N THR A 267 5.21 -7.16 -31.07
CA THR A 267 4.63 -5.91 -31.60
C THR A 267 4.29 -6.01 -33.08
N TYR A 268 5.18 -6.55 -33.91
CA TYR A 268 4.92 -6.77 -35.34
C TYR A 268 3.72 -7.70 -35.58
N LEU A 269 3.58 -8.78 -34.80
CA LEU A 269 2.43 -9.70 -34.92
C LEU A 269 1.11 -9.02 -34.53
N ILE A 270 1.12 -8.23 -33.45
CA ILE A 270 -0.05 -7.47 -33.01
C ILE A 270 -0.47 -6.45 -34.08
N ARG A 271 0.49 -5.65 -34.54
CA ARG A 271 0.27 -4.56 -35.50
C ARG A 271 -0.25 -5.05 -36.86
N ASN A 272 0.20 -6.21 -37.34
CA ASN A 272 -0.15 -6.71 -38.68
C ASN A 272 -1.26 -7.76 -38.71
N TYR A 273 -1.52 -8.51 -37.62
CA TYR A 273 -2.49 -9.61 -37.62
C TYR A 273 -3.63 -9.47 -36.60
N VAL A 274 -3.39 -8.83 -35.44
CA VAL A 274 -4.43 -8.64 -34.40
C VAL A 274 -5.20 -7.36 -34.64
N ILE A 275 -4.48 -6.23 -34.75
CA ILE A 275 -5.07 -4.89 -34.92
C ILE A 275 -6.01 -4.80 -36.14
N PRO A 276 -5.63 -5.23 -37.35
CA PRO A 276 -6.49 -5.06 -38.53
C PRO A 276 -7.84 -5.80 -38.46
N ARG A 277 -7.95 -6.84 -37.61
CA ARG A 277 -9.21 -7.57 -37.38
C ARG A 277 -10.14 -6.84 -36.41
N LEU A 278 -9.59 -6.08 -35.46
CA LEU A 278 -10.32 -5.48 -34.35
C LEU A 278 -10.49 -3.96 -34.47
N ILE A 279 -9.74 -3.30 -35.36
CA ILE A 279 -9.71 -1.83 -35.52
C ILE A 279 -11.09 -1.19 -35.75
N GLY A 280 -12.01 -1.89 -36.44
CA GLY A 280 -13.39 -1.46 -36.66
C GLY A 280 -14.39 -1.90 -35.58
N LYS A 281 -13.97 -2.72 -34.60
CA LYS A 281 -14.84 -3.32 -33.57
C LYS A 281 -14.55 -2.80 -32.16
N LYS A 282 -13.27 -2.53 -31.85
CA LYS A 282 -12.83 -1.98 -30.56
C LYS A 282 -11.93 -0.76 -30.76
N LYS A 283 -12.02 0.23 -29.87
CA LYS A 283 -11.06 1.33 -29.81
C LYS A 283 -9.73 0.80 -29.28
N ILE A 284 -8.69 0.88 -30.10
CA ILE A 284 -7.34 0.47 -29.71
C ILE A 284 -6.69 1.54 -28.81
N VAL A 285 -6.09 1.08 -27.72
CA VAL A 285 -5.25 1.86 -26.79
C VAL A 285 -3.97 1.07 -26.57
N VAL A 286 -2.81 1.70 -26.73
CA VAL A 286 -1.52 1.02 -26.61
C VAL A 286 -0.63 1.74 -25.61
N ILE A 287 0.01 1.01 -24.69
CA ILE A 287 1.24 1.49 -24.02
C ILE A 287 2.38 1.23 -25.01
N ASP A 288 2.85 2.29 -25.66
CA ASP A 288 3.66 2.28 -26.88
C ASP A 288 5.10 2.73 -26.58
N GLY A 289 5.83 1.87 -25.86
CA GLY A 289 7.19 2.14 -25.39
C GLY A 289 8.20 2.18 -26.54
N HIS A 290 8.01 1.38 -27.59
CA HIS A 290 8.89 1.33 -28.76
C HIS A 290 8.51 2.36 -29.84
N ARG A 291 7.36 3.05 -29.70
CA ARG A 291 6.83 4.04 -30.65
C ARG A 291 6.46 3.43 -32.01
N GLU A 292 6.14 2.14 -32.03
CA GLU A 292 5.85 1.35 -33.22
C GLU A 292 4.41 1.53 -33.75
N TYR A 293 3.51 2.12 -32.98
CA TYR A 293 2.09 2.25 -33.36
C TYR A 293 1.75 3.65 -33.95
N PRO A 294 1.13 3.72 -35.14
CA PRO A 294 0.80 4.98 -35.83
C PRO A 294 -0.53 5.58 -35.32
N PHE A 295 -0.68 5.73 -34.01
CA PHE A 295 -1.89 6.21 -33.35
C PHE A 295 -1.70 7.60 -32.72
N GLU A 296 -2.79 8.24 -32.26
CA GLU A 296 -2.78 9.56 -31.64
C GLU A 296 -1.89 9.54 -30.37
N PRO A 297 -0.75 10.28 -30.33
CA PRO A 297 0.23 10.11 -29.27
C PRO A 297 -0.09 10.97 -28.04
N TYR A 298 -0.40 10.33 -26.92
CA TYR A 298 -0.50 10.96 -25.60
C TYR A 298 0.81 10.79 -24.83
N ILE A 299 1.55 11.88 -24.64
CA ILE A 299 2.84 11.86 -23.94
C ILE A 299 2.62 12.09 -22.44
N VAL A 300 2.90 11.07 -21.63
CA VAL A 300 2.89 11.14 -20.16
C VAL A 300 4.24 11.68 -19.70
N ASN A 301 4.32 12.99 -19.48
CA ASN A 301 5.50 13.64 -18.94
C ASN A 301 5.46 13.60 -17.41
N TYR A 302 6.51 13.10 -16.77
CA TYR A 302 6.66 13.19 -15.32
C TYR A 302 8.13 13.15 -14.91
N ASP A 303 8.51 14.07 -14.01
CA ASP A 303 9.89 14.43 -13.69
C ASP A 303 10.37 13.96 -12.30
N LYS A 304 9.44 13.76 -11.35
CA LYS A 304 9.77 13.23 -10.02
C LYS A 304 10.17 11.76 -10.11
N THR A 305 11.21 11.40 -9.36
CA THR A 305 11.77 10.05 -9.27
C THR A 305 11.33 9.36 -7.97
N ILE A 306 11.35 8.02 -7.93
CA ILE A 306 11.35 7.23 -6.70
C ILE A 306 12.82 6.82 -6.52
N PRO A 307 13.62 7.62 -5.77
CA PRO A 307 15.03 7.33 -5.63
C PRO A 307 15.18 5.99 -4.91
N ASN A 308 16.09 5.14 -5.42
CA ASN A 308 16.31 3.79 -4.88
C ASN A 308 17.10 3.88 -3.56
N ILE A 309 16.41 4.28 -2.51
CA ILE A 309 16.91 4.46 -1.15
C ILE A 309 16.31 3.36 -0.28
N GLU A 310 17.15 2.72 0.54
CA GLU A 310 16.79 1.65 1.49
C GLU A 310 15.80 2.12 2.58
N ASN A 311 15.63 3.44 2.70
CA ASN A 311 14.68 4.09 3.59
C ASN A 311 13.25 4.00 3.05
N ASP A 312 12.52 2.96 3.46
CA ASP A 312 11.15 2.70 3.03
C ASP A 312 10.17 3.82 3.44
N LEU A 313 10.51 4.66 4.44
CA LEU A 313 9.71 5.79 4.88
C LEU A 313 9.89 7.05 4.02
N PHE A 314 11.12 7.37 3.60
CA PHE A 314 11.39 8.45 2.65
C PHE A 314 10.89 8.07 1.25
N LYS A 315 11.10 6.81 0.86
CA LYS A 315 10.49 6.17 -0.32
C LYS A 315 8.96 6.24 -0.24
N THR A 316 8.35 5.97 0.92
CA THR A 316 6.89 6.15 1.14
C THR A 316 6.48 7.62 1.05
N PHE A 317 7.24 8.59 1.55
CA PHE A 317 6.89 10.01 1.47
C PHE A 317 6.97 10.56 0.04
N ILE A 318 8.03 10.23 -0.71
CA ILE A 318 8.12 10.55 -2.14
C ILE A 318 7.01 9.84 -2.90
N THR A 319 6.78 8.55 -2.64
CA THR A 319 5.67 7.78 -3.21
C THR A 319 4.33 8.44 -2.88
N PHE A 320 4.10 8.97 -1.68
CA PHE A 320 2.86 9.68 -1.29
C PHE A 320 2.68 11.00 -2.04
N ASN A 321 3.74 11.80 -2.22
CA ASN A 321 3.70 12.99 -3.07
C ASN A 321 3.40 12.61 -4.54
N ILE A 322 3.94 11.49 -5.02
CA ILE A 322 3.64 10.95 -6.35
C ILE A 322 2.19 10.47 -6.41
N TRP A 323 1.65 9.76 -5.41
CA TRP A 323 0.23 9.38 -5.31
C TRP A 323 -0.70 10.60 -5.35
N GLY A 324 -0.27 11.74 -4.80
CA GLY A 324 -0.99 13.02 -4.88
C GLY A 324 -1.13 13.54 -6.32
N ASP A 325 -0.06 13.52 -7.11
CA ASP A 325 -0.10 13.88 -8.53
C ASP A 325 -0.79 12.80 -9.39
N LEU A 326 -0.62 11.53 -9.00
CA LEU A 326 -1.00 10.33 -9.77
C LEU A 326 -2.47 10.30 -10.14
N GLU A 327 -3.38 10.67 -9.24
CA GLU A 327 -4.80 10.73 -9.60
C GLU A 327 -5.06 11.80 -10.67
N GLY A 328 -4.36 12.94 -10.64
CA GLY A 328 -4.41 13.96 -11.68
C GLY A 328 -3.91 13.43 -13.04
N ILE A 329 -2.77 12.75 -13.05
CA ILE A 329 -2.14 12.17 -14.25
C ILE A 329 -3.04 11.10 -14.86
N ILE A 330 -3.49 10.13 -14.06
CA ILE A 330 -4.37 9.04 -14.51
C ILE A 330 -5.71 9.60 -15.00
N LYS A 331 -6.29 10.59 -14.31
CA LYS A 331 -7.51 11.27 -14.76
C LYS A 331 -7.30 11.97 -16.10
N GLY A 332 -6.13 12.57 -16.33
CA GLY A 332 -5.72 13.11 -17.63
C GLY A 332 -5.68 12.05 -18.73
N MET A 333 -4.96 10.94 -18.50
CA MET A 333 -4.85 9.81 -19.42
C MET A 333 -6.21 9.20 -19.77
N ILE A 334 -7.03 8.88 -18.75
CA ILE A 334 -8.37 8.32 -18.90
C ILE A 334 -9.30 9.28 -19.65
N ASN A 335 -9.26 10.58 -19.35
CA ASN A 335 -10.06 11.59 -20.06
C ASN A 335 -9.66 11.69 -21.53
N HIS A 336 -8.36 11.69 -21.85
CA HIS A 336 -7.90 11.69 -23.24
C HIS A 336 -8.37 10.41 -23.97
N VAL A 337 -8.17 9.22 -23.38
CA VAL A 337 -8.68 7.96 -23.95
C VAL A 337 -10.21 7.97 -24.11
N ALA A 338 -10.97 8.67 -23.25
CA ALA A 338 -12.42 8.82 -23.39
C ALA A 338 -12.86 9.84 -24.46
N GLN A 339 -12.01 10.81 -24.80
CA GLN A 339 -12.35 11.95 -25.68
C GLN A 339 -11.79 11.83 -27.10
N SER A 340 -10.61 11.24 -27.29
CA SER A 340 -10.00 11.07 -28.62
C SER A 340 -10.89 10.24 -29.55
N LYS A 341 -11.14 10.74 -30.75
CA LYS A 341 -12.00 10.08 -31.75
C LYS A 341 -11.34 8.84 -32.37
N GLY A 342 -10.01 8.82 -32.44
CA GLY A 342 -9.22 7.72 -32.97
C GLY A 342 -8.70 6.76 -31.90
N HIS A 343 -7.75 5.93 -32.32
CA HIS A 343 -6.95 5.07 -31.46
C HIS A 343 -5.82 5.86 -30.78
N VAL A 344 -5.40 5.43 -29.60
CA VAL A 344 -4.45 6.18 -28.76
C VAL A 344 -3.16 5.38 -28.54
N SER A 345 -2.03 6.06 -28.71
CA SER A 345 -0.70 5.60 -28.33
C SER A 345 -0.28 6.37 -27.08
N ILE A 346 -0.18 5.69 -25.94
CA ILE A 346 0.29 6.25 -24.67
C ILE A 346 1.80 6.05 -24.61
N ARG A 347 2.54 7.16 -24.55
CA ARG A 347 4.00 7.18 -24.57
C ARG A 347 4.52 7.80 -23.28
N SER A 348 5.28 7.04 -22.52
CA SER A 348 6.01 7.55 -21.36
C SER A 348 7.12 8.51 -21.79
N ASN A 349 7.24 9.62 -21.05
CA ASN A 349 8.41 10.48 -21.02
C ASN A 349 8.75 10.72 -19.55
N ILE A 350 9.22 9.63 -18.91
CA ILE A 350 9.47 9.50 -17.48
C ILE A 350 10.87 8.92 -17.36
N VAL A 351 11.75 9.55 -16.57
CA VAL A 351 13.17 9.14 -16.48
C VAL A 351 13.36 7.94 -15.54
N ASP A 352 12.44 7.77 -14.59
CA ASP A 352 12.49 6.73 -13.56
C ASP A 352 11.54 5.57 -13.89
N SER A 353 12.10 4.37 -14.00
CA SER A 353 11.36 3.15 -14.35
C SER A 353 10.46 2.61 -13.23
N ASN A 354 10.73 2.92 -11.96
CA ASN A 354 9.82 2.60 -10.86
C ASN A 354 8.58 3.52 -10.89
N VAL A 355 8.78 4.78 -11.27
CA VAL A 355 7.70 5.76 -11.41
C VAL A 355 6.87 5.50 -12.66
N GLU A 356 7.51 5.17 -13.79
CA GLU A 356 6.83 4.67 -14.99
C GLU A 356 6.00 3.42 -14.65
N LYS A 357 6.59 2.45 -13.96
CA LYS A 357 5.91 1.23 -13.50
C LYS A 357 4.69 1.57 -12.64
N LEU A 358 4.80 2.48 -11.67
CA LEU A 358 3.70 2.88 -10.80
C LEU A 358 2.58 3.57 -11.58
N ILE A 359 2.91 4.58 -12.40
CA ILE A 359 1.94 5.38 -13.17
C ILE A 359 1.18 4.50 -14.16
N ILE A 360 1.88 3.68 -14.94
CA ILE A 360 1.25 2.80 -15.93
C ILE A 360 0.44 1.70 -15.24
N SER A 361 0.93 1.07 -14.17
CA SER A 361 0.18 -0.01 -13.49
C SER A 361 -1.15 0.48 -12.90
N GLU A 362 -1.15 1.63 -12.21
CA GLU A 362 -2.39 2.18 -11.64
C GLU A 362 -3.31 2.76 -12.73
N PHE A 363 -2.77 3.27 -13.85
CA PHE A 363 -3.57 3.61 -15.03
C PHE A 363 -4.28 2.38 -15.63
N LEU A 364 -3.57 1.26 -15.83
CA LEU A 364 -4.14 0.01 -16.35
C LEU A 364 -5.24 -0.52 -15.42
N LYS A 365 -5.01 -0.46 -14.10
CA LYS A 365 -6.00 -0.77 -13.07
C LYS A 365 -7.22 0.17 -13.11
N ARG A 366 -7.07 1.46 -13.44
CA ARG A 366 -8.20 2.38 -13.65
C ARG A 366 -8.93 2.09 -14.98
N MET A 367 -8.24 1.67 -16.04
CA MET A 367 -8.86 1.31 -17.33
C MET A 367 -9.93 0.22 -17.21
N THR A 368 -9.79 -0.75 -16.29
CA THR A 368 -10.78 -1.84 -16.13
C THR A 368 -11.97 -1.47 -15.24
N GLN A 369 -11.85 -0.39 -14.47
CA GLN A 369 -12.89 0.16 -13.59
C GLN A 369 -13.83 1.12 -14.33
N VAL A 370 -13.34 1.78 -15.39
CA VAL A 370 -14.14 2.70 -16.22
C VAL A 370 -15.05 1.93 -17.18
N LYS A 371 -16.30 2.37 -17.31
CA LYS A 371 -17.24 1.86 -18.33
C LYS A 371 -17.07 2.62 -19.64
N TRP A 372 -16.48 1.97 -20.64
CA TRP A 372 -16.19 2.58 -21.94
C TRP A 372 -17.40 2.54 -22.88
N LYS A 373 -17.61 3.64 -23.63
CA LYS A 373 -18.70 3.76 -24.63
C LYS A 373 -18.49 2.84 -25.82
N THR A 374 -17.25 2.76 -26.30
CA THR A 374 -16.78 1.77 -27.26
C THR A 374 -15.99 0.69 -26.51
N PRO A 375 -16.09 -0.60 -26.87
CA PRO A 375 -15.20 -1.62 -26.33
C PRO A 375 -13.74 -1.28 -26.65
N ILE A 376 -12.80 -1.66 -25.79
CA ILE A 376 -11.37 -1.34 -25.94
C ILE A 376 -10.54 -2.59 -26.22
N LEU A 377 -9.58 -2.46 -27.14
CA LEU A 377 -8.42 -3.34 -27.27
C LEU A 377 -7.24 -2.65 -26.60
N LEU A 378 -6.79 -3.17 -25.46
CA LEU A 378 -5.68 -2.62 -24.68
C LEU A 378 -4.42 -3.45 -24.93
N ILE A 379 -3.40 -2.83 -25.51
CA ILE A 379 -2.12 -3.46 -25.80
C ILE A 379 -1.05 -2.87 -24.87
N ILE A 380 -0.20 -3.72 -24.31
CA ILE A 380 0.80 -3.32 -23.29
C ILE A 380 2.16 -3.83 -23.74
N GLU A 381 3.01 -2.97 -24.31
CA GLU A 381 4.41 -3.31 -24.60
C GLU A 381 5.22 -3.49 -23.31
N ASP A 382 6.22 -4.39 -23.36
CA ASP A 382 7.05 -4.79 -22.22
C ASP A 382 6.22 -5.05 -20.94
N ALA A 383 5.17 -5.86 -21.07
CA ALA A 383 4.17 -6.08 -20.03
C ALA A 383 4.72 -6.59 -18.69
N ASP A 384 5.89 -7.22 -18.69
CA ASP A 384 6.65 -7.65 -17.51
C ASP A 384 7.15 -6.48 -16.65
N LYS A 385 7.21 -5.25 -17.19
CA LYS A 385 7.45 -4.04 -16.42
C LYS A 385 6.29 -3.72 -15.46
N TYR A 386 5.04 -4.08 -15.76
CA TYR A 386 3.83 -3.54 -15.11
C TYR A 386 3.01 -4.57 -14.32
N ASP A 387 2.17 -4.13 -13.37
CA ASP A 387 1.19 -5.02 -12.70
C ASP A 387 -0.05 -5.26 -13.56
N VAL A 388 0.14 -6.02 -14.63
CA VAL A 388 -0.92 -6.47 -15.54
C VAL A 388 -1.84 -7.50 -14.89
N LEU A 389 -1.37 -8.24 -13.87
CA LEU A 389 -2.20 -9.22 -13.17
C LEU A 389 -3.35 -8.54 -12.39
N SER A 390 -3.08 -7.41 -11.74
CA SER A 390 -4.13 -6.61 -11.08
C SER A 390 -5.14 -6.02 -12.05
N THR A 391 -4.74 -5.82 -13.32
CA THR A 391 -5.61 -5.29 -14.38
C THR A 391 -6.69 -6.32 -14.73
N VAL A 392 -6.32 -7.59 -14.92
CA VAL A 392 -7.24 -8.69 -15.20
C VAL A 392 -8.07 -9.06 -13.96
N THR A 393 -7.40 -9.33 -12.82
CA THR A 393 -8.04 -9.93 -11.63
C THR A 393 -8.96 -9.01 -10.81
N ARG A 394 -8.93 -7.69 -11.05
CA ARG A 394 -9.71 -6.69 -10.26
C ARG A 394 -10.70 -5.87 -11.10
N GLY A 395 -10.81 -6.14 -12.40
CA GLY A 395 -11.75 -5.45 -13.30
C GLY A 395 -13.18 -5.97 -13.17
N ARG A 396 -14.17 -5.07 -13.10
CA ARG A 396 -15.60 -5.45 -13.21
C ARG A 396 -16.05 -5.76 -14.64
N HIS A 397 -15.17 -5.56 -15.62
CA HIS A 397 -15.45 -5.65 -17.06
C HIS A 397 -14.35 -6.38 -17.85
N ALA A 398 -13.43 -7.04 -17.14
CA ALA A 398 -12.53 -8.01 -17.73
C ALA A 398 -13.21 -9.38 -17.63
N ASN A 399 -13.25 -10.09 -18.76
CA ASN A 399 -13.22 -11.55 -18.78
C ASN A 399 -11.74 -11.90 -18.98
#